data_AF-A0A1F7B469-F1
#
_entry.id   AF-A0A1F7B469-F1
#
_cell.length_a   1.000
_cell.length_b   1.000
_cell.length_c   1.000
_cell.angle_alpha   90.00
_cell.angle_beta   90.00
_cell.angle_gamma   90.00
#
_symmetry.space_group_name_H-M   'P 1'
#
loop_
_entity.id
_entity.type
_entity.pdbx_description
1 polymer ?
#
loop_
_entity_poly.entity_id
_entity_poly.type
_entity_poly.pdbx_seq_one_letter_code
_entity_poly.pdbx_strand_id
1 'polypeptide(L)' 'ADANKIEIKKTIKAIYNVDVKSVNIVKMPRKTRLGRKRLPVTKRSQYKKAIITLKNNKTIDINVFAKEEKTKKVINN' A
#
# COMPACT_ATOMS: atom_id res chain seq x y z
N ALA A 1 6.42 -4.68 10.24
CA ALA A 1 6.23 -4.05 8.90
C ALA A 1 6.12 -2.55 9.10
N ASP A 2 7.25 -1.89 8.93
CA ASP A 2 7.37 -0.45 9.05
C ASP A 2 7.10 0.18 7.71
N ALA A 3 6.15 1.11 7.72
CA ALA A 3 5.67 1.82 6.55
C ALA A 3 5.32 3.22 7.05
N ASN A 4 6.02 4.22 6.52
CA ASN A 4 5.83 5.61 6.92
C ASN A 4 4.89 6.34 5.94
N LYS A 5 4.21 7.39 6.41
CA LYS A 5 3.29 8.20 5.57
C LYS A 5 4.00 8.83 4.38
N ILE A 6 5.26 9.25 4.57
CA ILE A 6 6.08 9.91 3.55
C ILE A 6 6.38 8.96 2.39
N GLU A 7 6.78 7.73 2.70
CA GLU A 7 7.11 6.70 1.71
C GLU A 7 5.88 6.30 0.90
N ILE A 8 4.76 6.04 1.57
CA ILE A 8 3.48 5.69 0.92
C ILE A 8 3.05 6.79 -0.07
N LYS A 9 3.23 8.06 0.30
CA LYS A 9 2.89 9.19 -0.58
C LYS A 9 3.75 9.21 -1.83
N LYS A 10 5.05 8.95 -1.71
CA LYS A 10 6.00 8.93 -2.83
C LYS A 10 5.76 7.74 -3.76
N THR A 11 5.56 6.54 -3.22
CA THR A 11 5.38 5.32 -4.01
C THR A 11 4.08 5.35 -4.81
N ILE A 12 2.97 5.80 -4.21
CA ILE A 12 1.69 5.92 -4.92
C ILE A 12 1.78 6.95 -6.05
N LYS A 13 2.45 8.08 -5.79
CA LYS A 13 2.69 9.07 -6.84
C LYS A 13 3.54 8.50 -7.98
N ALA A 14 4.56 7.69 -7.68
CA ALA A 14 5.40 7.09 -8.72
C ALA A 14 4.66 6.01 -9.54
N ILE A 15 3.93 5.12 -8.87
CA ILE A 15 3.28 3.96 -9.52
C ILE A 15 2.07 4.37 -10.36
N TYR A 16 1.26 5.29 -9.85
CA TYR A 16 -0.02 5.67 -10.46
C TYR A 16 -0.04 7.10 -11.03
N ASN A 17 1.07 7.84 -10.91
CA ASN A 17 1.17 9.24 -11.36
C ASN A 17 0.04 10.16 -10.85
N VAL A 18 -0.41 9.92 -9.61
CA VAL A 18 -1.49 10.69 -8.96
C VAL A 18 -0.98 11.60 -7.85
N ASP A 19 -1.66 12.72 -7.64
CA ASP A 19 -1.38 13.60 -6.52
C ASP A 19 -2.22 13.23 -5.28
N VAL A 20 -1.51 12.97 -4.19
CA VAL A 20 -2.09 12.61 -2.90
C VAL A 20 -2.28 13.84 -2.01
N LYS A 21 -3.50 14.03 -1.50
CA LYS A 21 -3.85 15.08 -0.52
C LYS A 21 -3.40 14.70 0.89
N SER A 22 -3.84 13.54 1.38
CA SER A 22 -3.55 13.07 2.74
C SER A 22 -3.45 11.55 2.83
N VAL A 23 -2.74 11.06 3.84
CA VAL A 23 -2.55 9.63 4.13
C VAL A 23 -2.83 9.39 5.61
N ASN A 24 -3.80 8.52 5.87
CA ASN A 24 -4.18 8.08 7.22
C ASN A 24 -3.85 6.60 7.36
N ILE A 25 -3.12 6.23 8.40
CA ILE A 25 -2.70 4.84 8.64
C ILE A 25 -3.37 4.36 9.92
N VAL A 26 -3.99 3.18 9.85
CA VAL A 26 -4.62 2.51 10.97
C VAL A 26 -3.94 1.15 11.18
N LYS A 27 -3.55 0.85 12.41
CA LYS A 27 -3.02 -0.46 12.78
C LYS A 27 -4.19 -1.42 12.96
N MET A 28 -4.33 -2.38 12.05
CA MET A 28 -5.41 -3.37 12.11
C MET A 28 -4.99 -4.56 12.97
N PRO A 29 -5.74 -4.91 14.02
CA PRO A 29 -5.41 -6.04 14.87
C PRO A 29 -5.49 -7.35 14.09
N ARG A 30 -4.75 -8.35 14.56
CA ARG A 30 -4.81 -9.72 14.04
C ARG A 30 -6.23 -10.27 14.19
N LYS A 31 -6.72 -10.95 13.16
CA LYS A 31 -8.00 -11.67 13.23
C LYS A 31 -7.76 -13.09 13.74
N THR A 32 -8.17 -13.34 14.98
CA THR A 32 -8.17 -14.67 15.58
C THR A 32 -9.45 -15.41 15.19
N ARG A 33 -9.34 -16.70 14.84
CA ARG A 33 -10.49 -17.58 14.62
C ARG A 33 -10.49 -18.66 15.69
N LEU A 34 -11.67 -19.06 16.16
CA LEU A 34 -11.80 -20.21 17.05
C LEU A 34 -11.63 -21.51 16.24
N GLY A 35 -10.68 -22.35 16.66
CA GLY A 35 -10.42 -23.66 16.10
C GLY A 35 -11.21 -24.77 16.78
N ARG A 36 -10.86 -26.02 16.47
CA ARG A 36 -11.42 -27.21 17.14
C ARG A 36 -11.07 -27.17 18.65
N LYS A 37 -11.96 -27.68 19.50
CA LYS A 37 -11.85 -27.64 20.99
C LYS A 37 -11.78 -26.22 21.60
N ARG A 38 -12.34 -25.20 20.94
CA ARG A 38 -12.35 -23.79 21.42
C ARG A 38 -10.95 -23.19 21.63
N LEU A 39 -9.92 -23.73 20.99
CA LEU A 39 -8.58 -23.15 21.03
C LEU A 39 -8.48 -21.99 20.03
N PRO A 40 -7.92 -20.83 20.42
CA PRO A 40 -7.72 -19.72 19.51
C PRO A 40 -6.63 -20.07 18.48
N VAL A 41 -7.00 -20.05 17.19
CA VAL A 41 -6.07 -20.22 16.08
C VAL A 41 -5.90 -18.87 15.40
N THR A 42 -4.67 -18.35 15.46
CA THR A 42 -4.32 -17.09 14.79
C THR A 42 -3.97 -17.39 13.33
N LYS A 43 -4.84 -17.02 12.38
CA LYS A 43 -4.60 -17.28 10.95
C LYS A 43 -4.11 -16.07 10.17
N ARG A 44 -4.41 -14.85 10.62
CA ARG A 44 -4.07 -13.62 9.87
C ARG A 44 -3.11 -12.76 10.68
N SER A 45 -2.00 -12.37 10.04
CA SER A 45 -1.04 -11.43 10.62
C SER A 45 -1.67 -10.06 10.81
N GLN A 46 -1.10 -9.28 11.73
CA GLN A 46 -1.44 -7.88 11.90
C GLN A 46 -0.90 -7.09 10.71
N TYR A 47 -1.65 -6.08 10.24
CA TYR A 47 -1.24 -5.22 9.14
C TYR A 47 -1.58 -3.76 9.40
N LYS A 48 -0.96 -2.86 8.65
CA LYS A 48 -1.32 -1.44 8.62
C LYS A 48 -2.25 -1.23 7.41
N LYS A 49 -3.42 -0.63 7.63
CA LYS A 49 -4.32 -0.18 6.56
C LYS A 49 -4.04 1.29 6.31
N ALA A 50 -3.76 1.66 5.06
CA ALA A 50 -3.64 3.05 4.64
C ALA A 50 -4.92 3.50 3.91
N ILE A 51 -5.48 4.62 4.34
CA ILE A 51 -6.58 5.32 3.69
C ILE A 51 -5.97 6.58 3.07
N ILE A 52 -5.98 6.65 1.74
CA ILE A 52 -5.34 7.72 0.98
C ILE A 52 -6.42 8.58 0.33
N THR A 53 -6.33 9.89 0.52
CA THR A 53 -7.20 10.87 -0.13
C THR A 53 -6.46 11.47 -1.32
N LEU A 54 -7.04 11.38 -2.51
CA LEU A 54 -6.48 11.94 -3.75
C LEU A 54 -6.93 13.39 -3.95
N LYS A 55 -6.17 14.15 -4.73
CA LYS A 55 -6.62 15.45 -5.23
C LYS A 55 -7.49 15.25 -6.48
N ASN A 56 -8.54 16.06 -6.61
CA ASN A 56 -9.36 16.23 -7.82
C ASN A 56 -10.26 15.04 -8.21
N ASN A 57 -10.75 14.24 -7.25
CA ASN A 57 -11.69 13.12 -7.49
C ASN A 57 -11.28 12.17 -8.64
N LYS A 58 -9.97 11.96 -8.82
CA LYS A 58 -9.44 11.02 -9.82
C LYS A 58 -9.70 9.59 -9.40
N THR A 59 -10.12 8.75 -10.35
CA THR A 59 -10.23 7.30 -10.19
C THR A 59 -8.86 6.65 -10.48
N ILE A 60 -8.46 5.66 -9.68
CA ILE A 60 -7.25 4.86 -9.94
C ILE A 60 -7.68 3.51 -10.45
N ASP A 61 -7.21 3.15 -11.64
CA ASP A 61 -7.31 1.78 -12.14
C ASP A 61 -6.14 0.96 -11.60
N ILE A 62 -6.46 -0.01 -10.73
CA ILE A 62 -5.47 -0.82 -10.01
C ILE A 62 -4.69 -1.75 -10.96
N ASN A 63 -5.23 -2.02 -12.15
CA ASN A 63 -4.58 -2.86 -13.15
C ASN A 63 -3.52 -2.12 -13.98
N VAL A 64 -3.50 -0.79 -13.91
CA VAL A 64 -2.58 0.06 -14.67
C VAL A 64 -1.41 0.44 -13.76
N PHE A 65 -0.33 -0.33 -13.86
CA PHE A 65 0.94 0.03 -13.27
C PHE A 65 1.77 0.74 -14.33
N ALA A 66 2.25 1.94 -14.05
CA ALA A 66 3.26 2.56 -14.90
C ALA A 66 4.49 1.63 -14.91
N LYS A 67 4.74 0.94 -16.04
CA LYS A 67 5.98 0.20 -16.25
C LYS A 67 7.10 1.23 -16.23
N GLU A 68 8.03 1.14 -15.29
CA GLU A 68 9.23 1.96 -15.33
C GLU A 68 10.14 1.46 -16.46
N GLU A 69 10.22 2.21 -17.55
CA GLU A 69 11.29 2.13 -18.55
C GLU A 69 12.63 2.63 -17.96
N LYS A 70 13.23 1.88 -17.02
CA LYS A 70 14.53 2.23 -16.43
C LYS A 70 15.67 1.28 -16.77
N THR A 71 15.54 0.46 -17.81
CA THR A 71 16.65 -0.40 -18.30
C THR A 71 17.51 0.23 -19.40
N LYS A 72 17.29 1.48 -19.82
CA LYS A 72 18.05 2.09 -20.94
C LYS A 72 19.08 3.18 -20.57
N LYS A 73 19.39 3.43 -19.30
CA LYS A 73 20.36 4.49 -18.89
C LYS A 73 21.47 4.03 -17.94
N VAL A 74 21.86 2.75 -17.98
CA VAL A 74 23.05 2.24 -17.27
C VAL A 74 24.13 1.72 -18.25
N ILE A 75 23.96 1.96 -19.55
CA ILE A 75 24.99 1.70 -20.56
C ILE A 75 25.17 3.01 -21.34
N ASN A 76 26.40 3.50 -21.42
CA ASN A 76 26.85 4.86 -21.80
C ASN A 76 26.80 5.82 -20.59
N ASN A 77 27.88 6.05 -19.84
CA ASN A 77 29.30 6.18 -20.18
C ASN A 77 30.15 5.73 -18.98
#